data_AF-A0A382EYR7-F1
#
_entry.id   AF-A0A382EYR7-F1
#
_cell.length_a   1.000
_cell.length_b   1.000
_cell.length_c   1.000
_cell.angle_alpha   90.00
_cell.angle_beta   90.00
_cell.angle_gamma   90.00
#
_symmetry.space_group_name_H-M   'P 1'
#
loop_
_entity.id
_entity.type
_entity.pdbx_description
1 polymer ?
#
loop_
_entity_poly.entity_id
_entity_poly.type
_entity_poly.pdbx_seq_one_letter_code
_entity_poly.pdbx_strand_id
1 'polypeptide(L)'
;MTMDVIPGNHDVFHKNTNELCSLKELLGYYTKNINIIMKPSTLNYDGLDIHLLPWINSQNYKHSMEFVKKNKGILLAHLELSNFEMMRGIKQPMNSGMSADPFKHFDLVLSGHYHASSQQDNIRYLGSQMEFTWADAGDQKYF
;
A
#
# COMPACT_ATOMS: atom_id res chain seq x y z
N MET A 1 2.24 -21.94 -6.72
CA MET A 1 2.07 -20.48 -6.74
C MET A 1 1.64 -20.04 -5.35
N THR A 2 2.32 -19.05 -4.79
CA THR A 2 2.00 -18.41 -3.49
C THR A 2 1.68 -16.94 -3.73
N MET A 3 0.97 -16.32 -2.80
CA MET A 3 0.60 -14.90 -2.82
C MET A 3 1.13 -14.22 -1.56
N ASP A 4 1.87 -13.14 -1.72
CA ASP A 4 2.19 -12.23 -0.63
C ASP A 4 1.17 -11.10 -0.58
N VAL A 5 0.69 -10.76 0.61
CA VAL A 5 -0.29 -9.69 0.81
C VAL A 5 0.10 -8.85 2.01
N ILE A 6 0.01 -7.53 1.86
CA ILE A 6 0.15 -6.56 2.95
C ILE A 6 -1.24 -6.06 3.35
N PRO A 7 -1.52 -5.84 4.65
CA PRO A 7 -2.78 -5.25 5.08
C PRO A 7 -2.86 -3.77 4.71
N GLY A 8 -4.02 -3.37 4.20
CA GLY A 8 -4.43 -1.98 4.01
C GLY A 8 -5.22 -1.43 5.20
N ASN A 9 -5.66 -0.17 5.09
CA ASN A 9 -6.41 0.53 6.13
C ASN A 9 -7.78 -0.11 6.44
N HIS A 10 -8.39 -0.82 5.48
CA HIS A 10 -9.68 -1.49 5.65
C HIS A 10 -9.55 -2.92 6.18
N ASP A 11 -8.35 -3.48 6.20
CA ASP A 11 -8.11 -4.81 6.77
C ASP A 11 -7.93 -4.76 8.28
N VAL A 12 -7.59 -3.60 8.84
CA VAL A 12 -7.29 -3.41 10.26
C VAL A 12 -8.50 -2.87 10.99
N PHE A 13 -8.84 -3.49 12.12
CA PHE A 13 -10.02 -3.09 12.88
C PHE A 13 -9.80 -1.77 13.64
N HIS A 14 -8.59 -1.56 14.16
CA HIS A 14 -8.22 -0.36 14.91
C HIS A 14 -7.32 0.55 14.07
N LYS A 15 -7.55 1.86 14.14
CA LYS A 15 -6.75 2.84 13.38
C LYS A 15 -5.30 2.98 13.85
N ASN A 16 -5.00 2.53 15.07
CA ASN A 16 -3.70 2.73 15.72
C ASN A 16 -2.85 1.45 15.76
N THR A 17 -3.33 0.31 15.28
CA THR A 17 -2.59 -0.96 15.28
C THR A 17 -3.01 -1.87 14.12
N ASN A 18 -2.09 -2.70 13.64
CA ASN A 18 -2.39 -3.74 12.65
C ASN A 18 -2.62 -5.12 13.30
N GLU A 19 -2.65 -5.23 14.64
CA GLU A 19 -2.70 -6.52 15.32
C GLU A 19 -3.99 -7.30 15.04
N LEU A 20 -5.16 -6.67 15.21
CA LEU A 20 -6.46 -7.22 14.83
C LEU A 20 -6.74 -6.90 13.36
N CYS A 21 -6.56 -7.90 12.50
CA CYS A 21 -6.57 -7.74 11.04
C CYS A 21 -7.32 -8.88 10.35
N SER A 22 -8.29 -8.53 9.49
CA SER A 22 -9.13 -9.47 8.74
C SER A 22 -8.32 -10.49 7.94
N LEU A 23 -7.20 -10.08 7.34
CA LEU A 23 -6.33 -10.99 6.58
C LEU A 23 -5.83 -12.13 7.47
N LYS A 24 -5.39 -11.85 8.70
CA LYS A 24 -4.96 -12.92 9.62
C LYS A 24 -6.11 -13.83 10.02
N GLU A 25 -7.25 -13.23 10.39
CA GLU A 25 -8.39 -13.98 10.92
C GLU A 25 -9.04 -14.87 9.84
N LEU A 26 -9.07 -14.42 8.59
CA LEU A 26 -9.74 -15.12 7.49
C LEU A 26 -8.78 -15.96 6.65
N LEU A 27 -7.56 -15.47 6.42
CA LEU A 27 -6.60 -16.09 5.50
C LEU A 27 -5.44 -16.80 6.21
N GLY A 28 -5.28 -16.62 7.53
CA GLY A 28 -4.17 -17.17 8.31
C GLY A 28 -4.08 -18.70 8.34
N TYR A 29 -5.15 -19.40 7.94
CA TYR A 29 -5.17 -20.87 7.83
C TYR A 29 -4.58 -21.39 6.49
N TYR A 30 -4.46 -20.53 5.47
CA TYR A 30 -3.95 -20.89 4.14
C TYR A 30 -2.43 -20.67 4.01
N THR A 31 -1.67 -21.03 5.04
CA THR A 31 -0.23 -20.72 5.16
C THR A 31 0.66 -21.32 4.07
N LYS A 32 0.18 -22.34 3.35
CA LYS A 32 0.89 -22.93 2.20
C LYS A 32 0.81 -22.06 0.94
N ASN A 33 -0.15 -21.15 0.88
CA ASN A 33 -0.51 -20.40 -0.33
C ASN A 33 -0.45 -18.89 -0.12
N ILE A 34 -0.69 -18.41 1.10
CA ILE A 34 -0.81 -17.00 1.41
C ILE A 34 0.18 -16.63 2.51
N ASN A 35 1.06 -15.68 2.20
CA ASN A 35 1.98 -15.06 3.14
C ASN A 35 1.44 -13.68 3.50
N ILE A 36 1.07 -13.49 4.76
CA ILE A 36 0.52 -12.21 5.23
C ILE A 36 1.66 -11.41 5.86
N ILE A 37 2.06 -10.35 5.17
CA ILE A 37 3.22 -9.53 5.54
C ILE A 37 2.73 -8.39 6.43
N MET A 38 2.86 -8.59 7.75
CA MET A 38 2.26 -7.71 8.76
C MET A 38 3.21 -6.61 9.27
N LYS A 39 4.48 -6.68 8.90
CA LYS A 39 5.52 -5.71 9.27
C LYS A 39 6.33 -5.33 8.03
N PRO A 40 6.94 -4.13 7.99
CA PRO A 40 7.85 -3.75 6.91
C PRO A 40 8.91 -4.83 6.70
N SER A 41 9.00 -5.36 5.48
CA SER A 41 9.83 -6.53 5.16
C SER A 41 10.45 -6.41 3.77
N THR A 42 11.62 -7.00 3.58
CA THR A 42 12.22 -7.18 2.25
C THR A 42 12.12 -8.65 1.90
N LEU A 43 11.49 -8.96 0.77
CA LEU A 43 11.40 -10.32 0.24
C LEU A 43 12.17 -10.40 -1.09
N ASN A 44 12.84 -11.52 -1.34
CA ASN A 44 13.57 -11.76 -2.56
C ASN A 44 12.69 -12.55 -3.55
N TYR A 45 12.47 -11.98 -4.73
CA TYR A 45 11.73 -12.59 -5.83
C TYR A 45 12.70 -12.83 -6.99
N ASP A 46 13.15 -14.07 -7.15
CA ASP A 46 14.06 -14.49 -8.23
C ASP A 46 15.32 -13.61 -8.36
N GLY A 47 15.93 -13.25 -7.23
CA GLY A 47 17.13 -12.42 -7.17
C GLY A 47 16.88 -10.91 -7.06
N LEU A 48 15.62 -10.48 -7.10
CA LEU A 48 15.24 -9.08 -6.90
C LEU A 48 14.64 -8.87 -5.51
N ASP A 49 15.28 -8.02 -4.71
CA ASP A 49 14.73 -7.58 -3.44
C ASP A 49 13.60 -6.58 -3.67
N ILE A 50 12.41 -6.90 -3.12
CA ILE A 50 11.24 -6.03 -3.13
C ILE A 50 10.87 -5.71 -1.67
N HIS A 51 10.63 -4.43 -1.42
CA HIS A 51 10.24 -3.94 -0.11
C HIS A 51 8.71 -3.91 -0.01
N LEU A 52 8.18 -4.44 1.09
CA LEU A 52 6.75 -4.52 1.38
C LEU A 52 6.45 -3.69 2.62
N LEU A 53 5.52 -2.74 2.50
CA LEU A 53 5.17 -1.80 3.56
C LEU A 53 3.67 -1.83 3.86
N PRO A 54 3.27 -2.53 4.92
CA PRO A 54 1.90 -2.56 5.42
C PRO A 54 1.35 -1.19 5.80
N TRP A 55 0.04 -1.09 6.00
CA TRP A 55 -0.63 0.11 6.49
C TRP A 55 0.11 0.73 7.69
N ILE A 56 0.42 2.02 7.56
CA ILE A 56 1.11 2.79 8.59
C ILE A 56 0.08 3.37 9.55
N ASN A 57 0.33 3.24 10.85
CA ASN A 57 -0.49 3.76 11.92
C ASN A 57 0.41 4.35 13.02
N SER A 58 -0.21 4.93 14.06
CA SER A 58 0.54 5.58 15.14
C SER A 58 1.49 4.64 15.91
N GLN A 59 1.15 3.35 16.06
CA GLN A 59 2.00 2.39 16.78
C GLN A 59 3.24 2.00 15.96
N ASN A 60 3.11 1.85 14.64
CA ASN A 60 4.20 1.38 13.77
C ASN A 60 4.91 2.49 12.99
N TYR A 61 4.49 3.75 13.12
CA TYR A 61 4.99 4.87 12.31
C TYR A 61 6.52 4.98 12.31
N LYS A 62 7.12 5.05 13.50
CA LYS A 62 8.58 5.23 13.65
C LYS A 62 9.35 4.11 12.93
N HIS A 63 8.98 2.85 13.20
CA HIS A 63 9.63 1.69 12.60
C HIS A 63 9.45 1.65 11.08
N SER A 64 8.25 1.99 10.60
CA SER A 64 7.93 2.04 9.17
C SER A 64 8.78 3.10 8.45
N MET A 65 8.90 4.30 9.02
CA MET A 65 9.69 5.37 8.41
C MET A 65 11.20 5.11 8.48
N GLU A 66 11.68 4.46 9.55
CA GLU A 66 13.08 3.98 9.62
C GLU A 66 13.37 2.95 8.53
N PHE A 67 12.43 2.03 8.28
CA PHE A 67 12.54 1.05 7.20
C PHE A 67 12.55 1.73 5.82
N VAL A 68 11.63 2.67 5.56
CA VAL A 68 11.58 3.45 4.31
C VAL A 68 12.90 4.18 4.05
N LYS A 69 13.47 4.83 5.08
CA LYS A 69 14.73 5.57 4.97
C LYS A 69 15.94 4.68 4.69
N LYS A 70 15.95 3.45 5.20
CA LYS A 70 17.09 2.53 5.09
C LYS A 70 17.14 1.81 3.73
N ASN A 71 16.01 1.65 3.07
CA ASN A 71 15.87 0.85 1.86
C ASN A 71 15.75 1.71 0.59
N LYS A 72 16.04 1.10 -0.56
CA LYS A 72 16.01 1.69 -1.91
C LYS A 72 15.63 0.60 -2.91
N GLY A 73 15.20 0.94 -4.12
CA GLY A 73 14.73 -0.04 -5.10
C GLY A 73 13.23 0.04 -5.30
N ILE A 74 12.53 -1.10 -5.28
CA ILE A 74 11.08 -1.18 -5.48
C ILE A 74 10.35 -1.34 -4.14
N LEU A 75 9.32 -0.55 -3.92
CA LEU A 75 8.45 -0.60 -2.75
C LEU A 75 6.99 -0.88 -3.16
N LEU A 76 6.38 -1.90 -2.56
CA LEU A 76 4.94 -2.14 -2.58
C LEU A 76 4.34 -1.70 -1.24
N ALA A 77 3.32 -0.86 -1.26
CA ALA A 77 2.75 -0.27 -0.06
C ALA A 77 1.24 -0.06 -0.14
N HIS A 78 0.64 0.36 0.98
CA HIS A 78 -0.74 0.86 1.04
C HIS A 78 -0.72 2.22 1.71
N LEU A 79 -0.51 3.29 0.93
CA LEU A 79 -0.21 4.64 1.44
C LEU A 79 -1.38 5.59 1.22
N GLU A 80 -1.57 6.50 2.17
CA GLU A 80 -2.45 7.67 2.04
C GLU A 80 -1.58 8.91 1.82
N LEU A 81 -1.18 9.18 0.57
CA LEU A 81 -0.34 10.32 0.21
C LEU A 81 -1.17 11.52 -0.25
N SER A 82 -0.76 12.71 0.18
CA SER A 82 -1.38 13.96 -0.26
C SER A 82 -1.21 14.19 -1.76
N ASN A 83 -2.15 14.89 -2.38
CA ASN A 83 -2.10 15.36 -3.77
C ASN A 83 -2.11 14.26 -4.86
N PHE A 84 -2.47 13.02 -4.53
CA PHE A 84 -2.76 11.95 -5.51
C PHE A 84 -4.25 11.84 -5.81
N GLU A 85 -4.61 11.32 -6.98
CA GLU A 85 -6.03 11.09 -7.33
C GLU A 85 -6.59 9.94 -6.49
N MET A 86 -7.54 10.26 -5.60
CA MET A 86 -8.28 9.26 -4.83
C MET A 86 -9.41 8.63 -5.66
N MET A 87 -10.04 9.47 -6.47
CA MET A 87 -11.08 9.19 -7.46
C MET A 87 -10.74 9.99 -8.71
N ARG A 88 -11.27 9.62 -9.88
CA ARG A 88 -10.91 10.27 -11.14
C ARG A 88 -11.21 11.78 -11.06
N GLY A 89 -10.17 12.60 -11.25
CA GLY A 89 -10.26 14.06 -11.16
C GLY A 89 -10.38 14.66 -9.76
N ILE A 90 -10.39 13.84 -8.69
CA ILE A 90 -10.44 14.29 -7.29
C ILE A 90 -9.15 13.87 -6.58
N LYS A 91 -8.38 14.87 -6.13
CA LYS A 91 -7.12 14.65 -5.41
C LYS A 91 -7.29 14.68 -3.90
N GLN A 92 -6.49 13.89 -3.19
CA GLN A 92 -6.30 14.04 -1.75
C GLN A 92 -5.80 15.46 -1.44
N PRO A 93 -6.46 16.23 -0.55
CA PRO A 93 -6.03 17.58 -0.22
C PRO A 93 -4.58 17.62 0.27
N MET A 94 -3.87 18.71 -0.02
CA MET A 94 -2.44 18.86 0.31
C MET A 94 -2.16 18.81 1.83
N ASN A 95 -3.17 19.05 2.67
CA ASN A 95 -3.10 19.00 4.13
C ASN A 95 -3.63 17.69 4.74
N SER A 96 -3.97 16.69 3.91
CA SER A 96 -4.50 15.39 4.33
C SER A 96 -3.58 14.27 3.83
N GLY A 97 -3.32 13.27 4.67
CA GLY A 97 -2.37 12.20 4.37
C GLY A 97 -0.90 12.57 4.61
N MET A 98 0.02 11.77 4.08
CA MET A 98 1.46 11.91 4.21
C MET A 98 2.09 12.61 3.00
N SER A 99 3.22 13.30 3.21
CA SER A 99 4.05 13.77 2.10
C SER A 99 4.64 12.59 1.33
N ALA A 100 4.78 12.74 0.01
CA ALA A 100 5.49 11.81 -0.86
C ALA A 100 7.02 11.88 -0.70
N ASP A 101 7.56 12.94 -0.07
CA ASP A 101 9.01 13.17 0.04
C ASP A 101 9.83 11.99 0.58
N PRO A 102 9.37 11.25 1.63
CA PRO A 102 10.13 10.12 2.16
C PRO A 102 10.31 8.96 1.18
N PHE A 103 9.59 8.96 0.06
CA PHE A 103 9.54 7.85 -0.89
C PHE A 103 10.25 8.17 -2.22
N LYS A 104 10.70 9.42 -2.43
CA LYS A 104 11.28 9.89 -3.70
C LYS A 104 12.58 9.19 -4.11
N HIS A 105 13.30 8.58 -3.17
CA HIS A 105 14.58 7.90 -3.42
C HIS A 105 14.43 6.43 -3.86
N PHE A 106 13.21 5.89 -3.87
CA PHE A 106 12.95 4.58 -4.47
C PHE A 106 12.93 4.67 -5.99
N ASP A 107 13.32 3.60 -6.67
CA ASP A 107 13.24 3.51 -8.13
C ASP A 107 11.78 3.45 -8.58
N LEU A 108 10.93 2.75 -7.80
CA LEU A 108 9.49 2.64 -8.04
C LEU A 108 8.75 2.38 -6.72
N VAL A 109 7.62 3.06 -6.53
CA VAL A 109 6.67 2.81 -5.45
C VAL A 109 5.32 2.47 -6.06
N LEU A 110 4.83 1.28 -5.78
CA LEU A 110 3.51 0.82 -6.17
C LEU A 110 2.61 0.81 -4.93
N SER A 111 1.54 1.59 -4.93
CA SER A 111 0.64 1.71 -3.79
C SER A 111 -0.79 1.27 -4.10
N GLY A 112 -1.43 0.62 -3.13
CA GLY A 112 -2.89 0.52 -3.02
C GLY A 112 -3.50 1.77 -2.37
N HIS A 113 -4.71 1.62 -1.81
CA HIS A 113 -5.53 2.63 -1.11
C HIS A 113 -6.46 3.48 -2.01
N TYR A 114 -5.95 4.15 -3.03
CA TYR A 114 -6.79 4.96 -3.93
C TYR A 114 -7.40 4.15 -5.07
N HIS A 115 -8.65 4.47 -5.43
CA HIS A 115 -9.44 3.70 -6.40
C HIS A 115 -9.10 4.07 -7.86
N ALA A 116 -8.64 5.31 -8.08
CA ALA A 116 -8.17 5.75 -9.38
C ALA A 116 -6.69 5.42 -9.57
N SER A 117 -6.37 4.71 -10.65
CA SER A 117 -4.98 4.57 -11.10
C SER A 117 -4.42 5.95 -11.45
N SER A 118 -3.29 6.29 -10.85
CA SER A 118 -2.57 7.55 -11.07
C SER A 118 -1.09 7.37 -10.80
N GLN A 119 -0.27 8.18 -11.47
CA GLN A 119 1.18 8.17 -11.28
C GLN A 119 1.70 9.60 -11.19
N GLN A 120 2.56 9.84 -10.21
CA GLN A 120 3.35 11.07 -10.07
C GLN A 120 4.78 10.65 -9.74
N ASP A 121 5.73 11.10 -10.56
CA ASP A 121 7.14 10.71 -10.45
C ASP A 121 7.31 9.17 -10.36
N ASN A 122 8.00 8.69 -9.32
CA ASN A 122 8.28 7.29 -9.06
C ASN A 122 7.12 6.57 -8.32
N ILE A 123 6.01 7.24 -8.00
CA ILE A 123 4.91 6.68 -7.22
C ILE A 123 3.68 6.46 -8.10
N ARG A 124 3.24 5.21 -8.19
CA ARG A 124 2.02 4.81 -8.90
C ARG A 124 1.03 4.18 -7.94
N TYR A 125 -0.18 4.74 -7.89
CA TYR A 125 -1.35 4.07 -7.34
C TYR A 125 -1.91 3.13 -8.39
N LEU A 126 -2.12 1.86 -8.00
CA LEU A 126 -2.59 0.83 -8.94
C LEU A 126 -4.07 0.98 -9.28
N GLY A 127 -4.86 1.63 -8.42
CA GLY A 127 -6.30 1.73 -8.55
C GLY A 127 -7.03 0.49 -8.03
N SER A 128 -8.37 0.51 -8.17
CA SER A 128 -9.23 -0.63 -7.84
C SER A 128 -9.37 -1.59 -9.02
N GLN A 129 -9.79 -2.82 -8.73
CA GLN A 129 -10.05 -3.88 -9.70
C GLN A 129 -11.44 -3.77 -10.35
N MET A 130 -12.32 -2.94 -9.79
CA MET A 130 -13.68 -2.73 -10.25
C MET A 130 -14.17 -1.34 -9.84
N GLU A 131 -15.28 -0.92 -10.44
CA GLU A 131 -15.97 0.31 -10.07
C GLU A 131 -16.75 0.07 -8.77
N PHE A 132 -16.26 0.61 -7.64
CA PHE A 132 -16.91 0.43 -6.33
C PHE A 132 -18.03 1.42 -6.09
N THR A 133 -17.91 2.62 -6.66
CA THR A 133 -18.82 3.74 -6.44
C THR A 133 -19.15 4.45 -7.75
N TRP A 134 -20.15 5.32 -7.74
CA TRP A 134 -20.46 6.17 -8.91
C TRP A 134 -19.30 7.08 -9.35
N ALA A 135 -18.37 7.40 -8.44
CA ALA A 135 -17.18 8.18 -8.78
C ALA A 135 -16.17 7.37 -9.62
N ASP A 136 -16.32 6.05 -9.68
CA ASP A 136 -15.50 5.16 -10.50
C ASP A 136 -16.11 4.90 -11.89
N ALA A 137 -17.32 5.40 -12.17
CA ALA A 137 -18.06 5.06 -13.38
C ALA A 137 -17.29 5.41 -14.68
N GLY A 138 -17.05 4.40 -15.51
CA GLY A 138 -16.31 4.54 -16.77
C GLY A 138 -14.79 4.65 -16.59
N ASP A 139 -14.27 4.52 -15.37
CA ASP A 139 -12.83 4.44 -15.13
C ASP A 139 -12.31 3.04 -15.47
N GLN A 140 -11.24 2.96 -16.26
CA GLN A 140 -10.70 1.66 -16.67
C GLN A 140 -10.00 0.98 -15.49
N LYS A 141 -10.45 -0.23 -15.14
CA LYS A 141 -9.93 -1.00 -14.00
C LYS A 141 -9.16 -2.23 -14.48
N TYR A 142 -7.87 -2.30 -14.14
CA TYR A 142 -6.96 -3.42 -14.45
C TYR A 142 -5.66 -3.28 -13.65
N PHE A 143 -4.79 -4.29 -13.72
CA PHE A 143 -3.40 -4.24 -13.26
C PHE A 143 -2.43 -4.28 -14.43
#